data_AF-F4CEI8-F1
#
_entry.id   AF-F4CEI8-F1
#
_cell.length_a   1.000
_cell.length_b   1.000
_cell.length_c   1.000
_cell.angle_alpha   90.00
_cell.angle_beta   90.00
_cell.angle_gamma   90.00
#
_symmetry.space_group_name_H-M   'P 1'
#
loop_
_entity.id
_entity.type
_entity.pdbx_description
1 polymer ?
#
loop_
_entity_poly.entity_id
_entity_poly.type
_entity_poly.pdbx_seq_one_letter_code
_entity_poly.pdbx_strand_id
1 'polypeptide(L)'
;MEKEKWLKILAGLIASMFFYAAFSKLWDYEQSQIDMRNQLFPKFVADVFTWLVPGIEFIIVILLIIKPTRLKGFWVSLGLLTVFTIYVGIAVSKIFGRTPCACGGILNNLPYGWHIAFNLLFMFLAYRGIGLEKGWTLKETWTKIKNTWFGLRKRRLNKKLNNELMQG
;
A
#
# COMPACT_ATOMS: atom_id res chain seq x y z
N MET A 1 -13.92 12.68 -19.37
CA MET A 1 -14.86 11.68 -18.77
C MET A 1 -14.17 10.36 -18.42
N GLU A 2 -13.21 9.88 -19.23
CA GLU A 2 -12.52 8.60 -18.97
C GLU A 2 -11.72 8.54 -17.66
N LYS A 3 -10.98 9.61 -17.31
CA LYS A 3 -10.20 9.67 -16.05
C LYS A 3 -11.06 9.45 -14.80
N GLU A 4 -12.22 10.11 -14.73
CA GLU A 4 -13.11 10.00 -13.57
C GLU A 4 -13.70 8.58 -13.44
N LYS A 5 -13.98 7.91 -14.57
CA LYS A 5 -14.42 6.51 -14.59
C LYS A 5 -13.35 5.60 -13.96
N TRP A 6 -12.09 5.74 -14.37
CA TRP A 6 -10.99 4.97 -13.80
C TRP A 6 -10.76 5.24 -12.31
N LEU A 7 -10.84 6.51 -11.89
CA LEU A 7 -10.71 6.88 -10.48
C LEU A 7 -11.79 6.25 -9.61
N LYS A 8 -13.04 6.23 -10.09
CA LYS A 8 -14.15 5.55 -9.39
C LYS A 8 -13.94 4.04 -9.30
N ILE A 9 -13.44 3.41 -10.37
CA ILE A 9 -13.13 1.97 -10.36
C ILE A 9 -12.03 1.66 -9.34
N LEU A 10 -10.92 2.41 -9.36
CA LEU A 10 -9.81 2.21 -8.42
C LEU A 10 -10.25 2.45 -6.97
N ALA A 11 -10.94 3.56 -6.72
CA ALA A 11 -11.45 3.87 -5.39
C ALA A 11 -12.46 2.82 -4.91
N GLY A 12 -13.37 2.37 -5.78
CA GLY A 12 -14.35 1.34 -5.47
C GLY A 12 -13.72 0.00 -5.13
N LEU A 13 -12.72 -0.45 -5.89
CA LEU A 13 -11.99 -1.70 -5.59
C LEU A 13 -11.31 -1.65 -4.23
N ILE A 14 -10.59 -0.56 -3.94
CA ILE A 14 -9.89 -0.39 -2.66
C ILE A 14 -10.91 -0.26 -1.51
N ALA A 15 -11.98 0.50 -1.70
CA ALA A 15 -13.04 0.68 -0.72
C ALA A 15 -13.75 -0.65 -0.40
N SER A 16 -14.12 -1.44 -1.40
CA SER A 16 -14.75 -2.74 -1.18
C SER A 16 -13.84 -3.70 -0.42
N MET A 17 -12.54 -3.70 -0.70
CA MET A 17 -11.56 -4.50 0.02
C MET A 17 -11.46 -4.09 1.49
N PHE A 18 -11.31 -2.80 1.79
CA PHE A 18 -11.27 -2.30 3.17
C PHE A 18 -12.58 -2.51 3.91
N PHE A 19 -13.72 -2.32 3.23
CA PHE A 19 -15.03 -2.58 3.80
C PHE A 19 -15.17 -4.04 4.21
N TYR A 20 -14.81 -4.98 3.31
CA TYR A 20 -14.82 -6.40 3.63
C TYR A 20 -13.89 -6.73 4.81
N ALA A 21 -12.68 -6.16 4.83
CA ALA A 21 -11.71 -6.39 5.89
C ALA A 21 -12.18 -5.84 7.25
N ALA A 22 -12.85 -4.69 7.29
CA ALA A 22 -13.40 -4.10 8.50
C ALA A 22 -14.63 -4.88 8.97
N PHE A 23 -15.52 -5.20 8.03
CA PHE A 23 -16.76 -5.92 8.30
C PHE A 23 -16.47 -7.31 8.86
N SER A 24 -15.54 -8.07 8.27
CA SER A 24 -15.20 -9.42 8.77
C SER A 24 -14.64 -9.39 10.19
N LYS A 25 -13.89 -8.34 10.57
CA LYS A 25 -13.34 -8.17 11.92
C LYS A 25 -14.41 -7.80 12.96
N LEU A 26 -15.46 -7.08 12.55
CA LEU A 26 -16.55 -6.70 13.45
C LEU A 26 -17.65 -7.77 13.53
N TRP A 27 -17.84 -8.55 12.45
CA TRP A 27 -18.85 -9.60 12.39
C TRP A 27 -18.58 -10.72 13.40
N ASP A 28 -17.31 -11.12 13.53
CA ASP A 28 -16.84 -12.05 14.56
C ASP A 28 -15.78 -11.37 15.41
N TYR A 29 -16.26 -10.46 16.26
CA TYR A 29 -15.40 -9.64 17.12
C TYR A 29 -14.61 -10.47 18.12
N GLU A 30 -15.22 -11.50 18.70
CA GLU A 30 -14.56 -12.37 19.69
C GLU A 30 -13.39 -13.12 19.06
N GLN A 31 -13.59 -13.75 17.90
CA GLN A 31 -12.51 -14.39 17.17
C GLN A 31 -11.43 -13.38 16.75
N SER A 32 -11.84 -12.20 16.30
CA SER A 32 -10.89 -11.13 15.89
C SER A 32 -10.06 -10.60 17.07
N GLN A 33 -10.63 -10.56 18.27
CA GLN A 33 -9.90 -10.21 19.49
C GLN A 33 -8.89 -11.31 19.85
N ILE A 34 -9.29 -12.58 19.78
CA ILE A 34 -8.41 -13.73 20.02
C ILE A 34 -7.24 -13.72 19.04
N ASP A 35 -7.51 -13.54 17.75
CA ASP A 35 -6.50 -13.49 16.69
C ASP A 35 -5.52 -12.32 16.90
N MET A 36 -6.03 -11.14 17.28
CA MET A 36 -5.20 -9.97 17.57
C MET A 36 -4.33 -10.17 18.81
N ARG A 37 -4.84 -10.82 19.87
CA ARG A 37 -4.07 -11.17 21.08
C ARG A 37 -2.97 -12.20 20.80
N ASN A 38 -3.11 -12.99 19.75
CA ASN A 38 -2.09 -13.95 19.30
C ASN A 38 -0.97 -13.30 18.46
N GLN A 39 -1.09 -12.01 18.13
CA GLN A 39 -0.03 -11.24 17.47
C GLN A 39 1.15 -10.95 18.41
N LEU A 40 2.20 -10.30 17.90
CA LEU A 40 3.41 -9.97 18.66
C LEU A 40 3.22 -8.81 19.68
N PHE A 41 2.00 -8.34 19.88
CA PHE A 41 1.70 -7.18 20.72
C PHE A 41 1.31 -7.58 22.16
N PRO A 42 1.53 -6.69 23.15
CA PRO A 42 0.93 -6.85 24.48
C PRO A 42 -0.59 -6.92 24.40
N LYS A 43 -1.24 -7.71 25.29
CA LYS A 43 -2.70 -7.94 25.28
C LYS A 43 -3.52 -6.64 25.27
N PHE A 44 -3.12 -5.64 26.06
CA PHE A 44 -3.80 -4.34 26.08
C PHE A 44 -3.74 -3.62 24.72
N VAL A 45 -2.59 -3.65 24.03
CA VAL A 45 -2.44 -3.05 22.71
C VAL A 45 -3.26 -3.82 21.67
N ALA A 46 -3.27 -5.15 21.76
CA ALA A 46 -4.10 -5.99 20.91
C ALA A 46 -5.59 -5.63 21.02
N ASP A 47 -6.11 -5.47 22.25
CA ASP A 47 -7.52 -5.13 22.47
C ASP A 47 -7.90 -3.76 21.88
N VAL A 48 -7.00 -2.76 21.98
CA VAL A 48 -7.18 -1.46 21.34
C VAL A 48 -7.18 -1.60 19.81
N PHE A 49 -6.25 -2.39 19.26
CA PHE A 49 -6.14 -2.58 17.81
C PHE A 49 -7.31 -3.34 17.21
N THR A 50 -7.96 -4.24 17.94
CA THR A 50 -9.17 -4.93 17.48
C THR A 50 -10.30 -3.96 17.12
N TRP A 51 -10.39 -2.79 17.75
CA TRP A 51 -11.35 -1.73 17.38
C TRP A 51 -10.75 -0.65 16.47
N LEU A 52 -9.50 -0.24 16.75
CA LEU A 52 -8.86 0.86 16.04
C LEU A 52 -8.65 0.53 14.56
N VAL A 53 -8.24 -0.69 14.25
CA VAL A 53 -7.96 -1.12 12.87
C VAL A 53 -9.24 -1.07 12.01
N PRO A 54 -10.35 -1.77 12.37
CA PRO A 54 -11.61 -1.63 11.63
C PRO A 54 -12.09 -0.18 11.51
N GLY A 55 -11.91 0.63 12.57
CA GLY A 55 -12.27 2.04 12.55
C GLY A 55 -11.53 2.83 11.46
N ILE A 56 -10.21 2.66 11.35
CA ILE A 56 -9.40 3.30 10.30
C ILE A 56 -9.82 2.78 8.92
N GLU A 57 -10.07 1.47 8.79
CA GLU A 57 -10.51 0.85 7.54
C GLU A 57 -11.83 1.47 7.04
N PHE A 58 -12.83 1.68 7.92
CA PHE A 58 -14.07 2.38 7.56
C PHE A 58 -13.86 3.85 7.17
N ILE A 59 -13.00 4.57 7.89
CA ILE A 59 -12.67 5.96 7.54
C ILE A 59 -12.10 6.02 6.13
N ILE A 60 -11.23 5.08 5.75
CA ILE A 60 -10.67 4.99 4.40
C ILE A 60 -11.78 4.77 3.36
N VAL A 61 -12.73 3.87 3.62
CA VAL A 61 -13.88 3.62 2.73
C VAL A 61 -14.65 4.91 2.46
N ILE A 62 -14.97 5.67 3.52
CA ILE A 62 -15.69 6.94 3.40
C ILE A 62 -14.87 7.96 2.59
N LEU A 63 -13.58 8.08 2.90
CA LEU A 63 -12.68 9.01 2.20
C LEU A 63 -12.59 8.73 0.69
N LEU A 64 -12.59 7.45 0.30
CA LEU A 64 -12.48 7.03 -1.11
C LEU A 64 -13.78 7.23 -1.91
N ILE A 65 -14.94 7.10 -1.27
CA ILE A 65 -16.24 7.28 -1.91
C ILE A 65 -16.53 8.77 -2.18
N ILE A 66 -16.15 9.64 -1.24
CA ILE A 66 -16.42 11.07 -1.32
C ILE A 66 -15.37 11.75 -2.22
N LYS A 67 -15.80 12.27 -3.38
CA LYS A 67 -14.93 12.86 -4.41
C LYS A 67 -13.90 13.88 -3.87
N PRO A 68 -14.24 14.90 -3.06
CA PRO A 68 -13.26 15.88 -2.58
C PRO A 68 -12.22 15.28 -1.62
N THR A 69 -12.51 14.15 -0.97
CA THR A 69 -11.59 13.48 -0.04
C THR A 69 -10.85 12.31 -0.65
N ARG A 70 -11.21 11.89 -1.87
CA ARG A 70 -10.70 10.69 -2.53
C ARG A 70 -9.18 10.63 -2.63
N LEU A 71 -8.53 11.76 -2.90
CA LEU A 71 -7.06 11.84 -2.89
C LEU A 71 -6.47 11.52 -1.51
N LYS A 72 -7.07 12.03 -0.42
CA LYS A 72 -6.66 11.69 0.94
C LYS A 72 -6.90 10.20 1.21
N GLY A 73 -8.05 9.68 0.77
CA GLY A 73 -8.36 8.24 0.82
C GLY A 73 -7.25 7.39 0.23
N PHE A 74 -6.80 7.67 -1.00
CA PHE A 74 -5.71 6.90 -1.62
C PHE A 74 -4.38 7.01 -0.85
N TRP A 75 -4.03 8.18 -0.31
CA TRP A 75 -2.82 8.34 0.51
C TRP A 75 -2.88 7.54 1.81
N VAL A 76 -4.00 7.59 2.51
CA VAL A 76 -4.19 6.85 3.77
C VAL A 76 -4.23 5.35 3.49
N SER A 77 -4.89 4.90 2.41
CA SER A 77 -4.83 3.50 1.96
C SER A 77 -3.40 3.04 1.72
N LEU A 78 -2.60 3.83 1.00
CA LEU A 78 -1.21 3.49 0.70
C LEU A 78 -0.37 3.39 1.98
N GLY A 79 -0.54 4.33 2.92
CA GLY A 79 0.15 4.31 4.21
C GLY A 79 -0.21 3.09 5.04
N LEU A 80 -1.51 2.82 5.20
CA LEU A 80 -1.98 1.69 5.99
C LEU A 80 -1.52 0.34 5.41
N LEU A 81 -1.64 0.16 4.08
CA LEU A 81 -1.15 -1.05 3.41
C LEU A 81 0.37 -1.20 3.52
N THR A 82 1.13 -0.10 3.51
CA THR A 82 2.58 -0.13 3.73
C THR A 82 2.92 -0.62 5.13
N VAL A 83 2.25 -0.06 6.15
CA VAL A 83 2.44 -0.49 7.56
C VAL A 83 2.08 -1.97 7.71
N PHE A 84 0.96 -2.42 7.16
CA PHE A 84 0.60 -3.85 7.18
C PHE A 84 1.62 -4.73 6.47
N THR A 85 2.13 -4.31 5.32
CA THR A 85 3.12 -5.09 4.57
C THR A 85 4.44 -5.20 5.31
N ILE A 86 4.92 -4.11 5.92
CA ILE A 86 6.13 -4.12 6.76
C ILE A 86 5.92 -5.04 7.97
N TYR A 87 4.78 -4.92 8.65
CA TYR A 87 4.44 -5.77 9.79
C TYR A 87 4.46 -7.26 9.43
N VAL A 88 3.77 -7.66 8.36
CA VAL A 88 3.74 -9.05 7.89
C VAL A 88 5.14 -9.50 7.47
N GLY A 89 5.91 -8.65 6.80
CA GLY A 89 7.30 -8.94 6.42
C GLY A 89 8.15 -9.29 7.64
N ILE A 90 8.11 -8.46 8.69
CA ILE A 90 8.83 -8.70 9.95
C ILE A 90 8.34 -9.99 10.64
N ALA A 91 7.02 -10.21 10.68
CA ALA A 91 6.43 -11.41 11.28
C ALA A 91 6.88 -12.70 10.58
N VAL A 92 7.04 -12.67 9.25
CA VAL A 92 7.49 -13.83 8.44
C VAL A 92 9.00 -14.05 8.52
N SER A 93 9.80 -13.01 8.77
CA SER A 93 11.27 -13.13 8.91
C SER A 93 11.73 -13.97 10.12
N LYS A 94 10.82 -14.53 10.94
CA LYS A 94 11.09 -15.40 12.09
C LYS A 94 12.05 -14.84 13.14
N ILE A 95 12.28 -13.52 13.15
CA ILE A 95 13.16 -12.83 14.10
C ILE A 95 12.71 -13.07 15.56
N PHE A 96 11.43 -13.35 15.78
CA PHE A 96 10.83 -13.59 17.11
C PHE A 96 10.55 -15.07 17.43
N GLY A 97 11.04 -16.03 16.64
CA GLY A 97 10.94 -17.47 16.96
C GLY A 97 9.54 -18.11 16.86
N ARG A 98 8.46 -17.32 16.68
CA ARG A 98 7.10 -17.80 16.37
C ARG A 98 6.49 -17.04 15.19
N THR A 99 5.75 -17.74 14.34
CA THR A 99 4.92 -17.13 13.30
C THR A 99 3.53 -16.82 13.89
N PRO A 100 3.12 -15.55 14.03
CA PRO A 100 1.82 -15.19 14.61
C PRO A 100 0.68 -15.59 13.66
N CYS A 101 -0.47 -16.05 14.16
CA CYS A 101 -1.59 -16.48 13.30
C CYS A 101 -2.01 -15.39 12.29
N ALA A 102 -2.51 -15.79 11.12
CA ALA A 102 -3.04 -14.84 10.16
C ALA A 102 -4.32 -14.20 10.73
N CYS A 103 -4.33 -12.88 10.94
CA CYS A 103 -5.52 -12.09 11.32
C CYS A 103 -6.29 -11.65 10.06
N GLY A 104 -6.79 -12.61 9.28
CA GLY A 104 -7.31 -12.37 7.93
C GLY A 104 -8.80 -12.67 7.71
N GLY A 105 -9.52 -13.18 8.73
CA GLY A 105 -10.90 -13.67 8.55
C GLY A 105 -10.94 -14.92 7.67
N ILE A 106 -11.72 -14.91 6.57
CA ILE A 106 -11.75 -16.01 5.57
C ILE A 106 -10.37 -16.29 4.96
N LEU A 107 -9.42 -15.35 5.06
CA LEU A 107 -8.03 -15.54 4.62
C LEU A 107 -7.13 -16.21 5.69
N ASN A 108 -7.64 -16.68 6.82
CA ASN A 108 -6.83 -17.33 7.88
C ASN A 108 -6.03 -18.55 7.39
N ASN A 109 -6.41 -19.14 6.25
CA ASN A 109 -5.72 -20.27 5.61
C ASN A 109 -4.74 -19.87 4.49
N LEU A 110 -4.58 -18.58 4.17
CA LEU A 110 -3.67 -18.16 3.11
C LEU A 110 -2.23 -18.03 3.62
N PRO A 111 -1.24 -18.59 2.89
CA PRO A 111 0.17 -18.36 3.20
C PRO A 111 0.48 -16.86 3.24
N TYR A 112 1.32 -16.41 4.18
CA TYR A 112 1.71 -14.99 4.32
C TYR A 112 2.24 -14.35 3.03
N GLY A 113 2.84 -15.13 2.13
CA GLY A 113 3.25 -14.66 0.81
C GLY A 113 2.09 -14.11 -0.03
N TRP A 114 0.91 -14.74 0.05
CA TRP A 114 -0.30 -14.25 -0.62
C TRP A 114 -0.83 -12.97 0.01
N HIS A 115 -0.75 -12.81 1.33
CA HIS A 115 -1.11 -11.56 2.00
C HIS A 115 -0.22 -10.39 1.55
N ILE A 116 1.09 -10.61 1.46
CA ILE A 116 2.03 -9.59 0.96
C ILE A 116 1.72 -9.25 -0.50
N ALA A 117 1.52 -10.25 -1.36
CA ALA A 117 1.18 -10.04 -2.76
C ALA A 117 -0.13 -9.25 -2.92
N PHE A 118 -1.15 -9.59 -2.12
CA PHE A 118 -2.42 -8.88 -2.11
C PHE A 118 -2.24 -7.42 -1.68
N ASN A 119 -1.51 -7.15 -0.59
CA ASN A 119 -1.24 -5.77 -0.17
C ASN A 119 -0.46 -4.99 -1.24
N LEU A 120 0.55 -5.61 -1.89
CA LEU A 120 1.31 -5.00 -2.97
C LEU A 120 0.43 -4.61 -4.17
N LEU A 121 -0.53 -5.47 -4.53
CA LEU A 121 -1.51 -5.15 -5.58
C LEU A 121 -2.32 -3.90 -5.21
N PHE A 122 -2.90 -3.85 -4.01
CA PHE A 122 -3.72 -2.71 -3.60
C PHE A 122 -2.88 -1.43 -3.36
N MET A 123 -1.62 -1.54 -2.94
CA MET A 123 -0.68 -0.43 -2.88
C MET A 123 -0.43 0.14 -4.28
N PHE A 124 -0.23 -0.72 -5.28
CA PHE A 124 -0.09 -0.29 -6.66
C PHE A 124 -1.35 0.43 -7.15
N LEU A 125 -2.56 -0.10 -6.89
CA LEU A 125 -3.81 0.55 -7.25
C LEU A 125 -3.95 1.94 -6.59
N ALA A 126 -3.62 2.05 -5.30
CA ALA A 126 -3.64 3.32 -4.57
C ALA A 126 -2.65 4.34 -5.17
N TYR A 127 -1.43 3.91 -5.46
CA TYR A 127 -0.41 4.74 -6.12
C TYR A 127 -0.88 5.26 -7.49
N ARG A 128 -1.53 4.39 -8.29
CA ARG A 128 -2.13 4.77 -9.58
C ARG A 128 -3.28 5.76 -9.40
N GLY A 129 -4.11 5.57 -8.38
CA GLY A 129 -5.18 6.50 -8.00
C GLY A 129 -4.65 7.90 -7.67
N ILE A 130 -3.58 7.99 -6.87
CA ILE A 130 -2.90 9.25 -6.53
C ILE A 130 -2.36 9.92 -7.79
N GLY A 131 -1.65 9.16 -8.63
CA GLY A 131 -1.08 9.68 -9.87
C GLY A 131 -2.15 10.23 -10.80
N LEU A 132 -3.24 9.48 -10.99
CA LEU A 132 -4.37 9.95 -11.79
C LEU A 132 -5.00 11.21 -11.20
N GLU A 133 -5.30 11.26 -9.90
CA GLU A 133 -5.86 12.46 -9.24
C GLU A 133 -4.98 13.69 -9.47
N LYS A 134 -3.67 13.57 -9.19
CA LYS A 134 -2.68 14.65 -9.37
C LYS A 134 -2.38 14.99 -10.83
N GLY A 135 -2.90 14.23 -11.78
CA GLY A 135 -2.69 14.46 -13.21
C GLY A 135 -1.35 13.97 -13.74
N TRP A 136 -0.69 13.01 -13.07
CA TRP A 136 0.48 12.34 -13.63
C TRP A 136 0.10 11.61 -14.92
N THR A 137 0.52 12.17 -16.06
CA THR A 137 0.43 11.44 -17.32
C THR A 137 1.64 10.53 -17.49
N LEU A 138 1.41 9.26 -17.88
CA LEU A 138 2.48 8.29 -18.14
C LEU A 138 3.50 8.79 -19.18
N LYS A 139 3.06 9.63 -20.12
CA LYS A 139 3.93 10.29 -21.10
C LYS A 139 4.95 11.22 -20.43
N GLU A 140 4.53 12.09 -19.52
CA GLU A 140 5.44 13.03 -18.85
C GLU A 140 6.51 12.30 -18.03
N THR A 141 6.12 11.26 -17.29
CA THR A 141 7.06 10.46 -16.49
C THR A 141 8.09 9.76 -17.36
N TRP A 142 7.67 9.12 -18.46
CA TRP A 142 8.59 8.43 -19.37
C TRP A 142 9.51 9.40 -20.11
N THR A 143 8.98 10.55 -20.56
CA THR A 143 9.79 11.61 -21.20
C THR A 143 10.81 12.20 -20.22
N LYS A 144 10.43 12.42 -18.96
CA LYS A 144 11.34 12.93 -17.91
C LYS A 144 12.44 11.92 -17.58
N ILE A 145 12.11 10.63 -17.46
CA ILE A 145 13.08 9.55 -17.22
C ILE A 145 14.04 9.43 -18.41
N LYS A 146 13.51 9.39 -19.64
CA LYS A 146 14.32 9.31 -20.87
C LYS A 146 15.27 10.50 -20.98
N ASN A 147 14.79 11.72 -20.74
CA ASN A 147 15.61 12.93 -20.84
C ASN A 147 16.68 12.98 -19.74
N THR A 148 16.36 12.52 -18.54
CA THR A 148 17.34 12.43 -17.44
C THR A 148 18.43 11.40 -17.75
N TRP A 149 18.05 10.22 -18.24
CA TRP A 149 19.00 9.16 -18.57
C TRP A 149 19.90 9.52 -19.76
N PHE A 150 19.33 10.05 -20.85
CA PHE A 150 20.11 10.55 -21.98
C PHE A 150 20.99 11.75 -21.61
N GLY A 151 20.51 12.67 -20.77
CA GLY A 151 21.28 13.80 -20.27
C GLY A 151 22.47 13.37 -19.40
N LEU A 152 22.28 12.39 -18.51
CA LEU A 152 23.35 11.83 -17.69
C LEU A 152 24.38 11.05 -18.51
N ARG A 153 23.93 10.28 -19.51
CA ARG A 153 24.82 9.56 -20.43
C ARG A 153 25.70 10.52 -21.22
N LYS A 154 25.13 11.61 -21.75
CA LYS A 154 25.87 12.63 -22.52
C LYS A 154 26.91 13.36 -21.66
N ARG A 155 26.57 13.72 -20.42
CA ARG A 155 27.52 14.33 -19.47
C ARG A 155 28.69 13.40 -19.13
N ARG A 156 28.42 12.09 -18.95
CA ARG A 156 29.44 11.11 -18.61
C ARG A 156 30.43 10.88 -19.78
N LEU A 157 29.93 10.86 -21.01
CA LEU A 157 30.74 10.79 -22.23
C LEU A 157 31.62 12.04 -22.42
N ASN A 158 31.05 13.24 -22.29
CA ASN A 158 31.84 14.48 -22.40
C ASN A 158 32.92 14.57 -21.32
N LYS A 159 32.63 14.12 -20.09
CA LYS A 159 33.63 14.08 -19.02
C LYS A 159 34.79 13.12 -19.33
N LYS A 160 34.49 11.97 -19.96
CA LYS A 160 35.52 11.02 -20.39
C LYS A 160 36.38 11.59 -21.51
N LEU A 161 35.75 12.20 -22.52
CA LEU A 161 36.45 12.83 -23.65
C LEU A 161 37.34 14.01 -23.21
N ASN A 162 36.86 14.88 -22.32
CA ASN A 162 37.66 16.01 -21.81
C ASN A 162 38.86 15.54 -20.97
N ASN A 163 38.71 14.43 -20.22
CA ASN A 163 39.82 13.88 -19.45
C ASN A 163 40.90 13.27 -20.36
N GLU A 164 40.51 12.67 -21.50
CA GLU A 164 41.45 12.14 -22.50
C GLU A 164 42.18 13.28 -23.25
N LEU A 165 41.51 14.40 -23.53
CA LEU A 165 42.11 15.57 -24.19
C LEU A 165 43.09 16.36 -23.31
N MET A 166 42.98 16.29 -21.98
CA MET A 166 43.87 17.00 -21.04
C MET A 166 45.14 16.20 -20.70
N GLN A 167 45.27 14.97 -21.21
CA GLN A 167 46.38 14.03 -20.93
C GLN A 167 47.30 13.78 -22.13
N GLY A 168 47.05 14.41 -23.29
CA GLY A 168 47.89 14.34 -24.50
C GLY A 168 48.37 15.72 -24.92
#